data_AF-A0A1H3JLK8-F1
#
_entry.id   AF-A0A1H3JLK8-F1
#
_cell.length_a   1.000
_cell.length_b   1.000
_cell.length_c   1.000
_cell.angle_alpha   90.00
_cell.angle_beta   90.00
_cell.angle_gamma   90.00
#
_symmetry.space_group_name_H-M   'P 1'
#
loop_
_entity.id
_entity.type
_entity.pdbx_description
1 polymer ?
#
loop_
_entity_poly.entity_id
_entity_poly.type
_entity_poly.pdbx_seq_one_letter_code
_entity_poly.pdbx_strand_id
1 'polypeptide(L)'
;MSKRPKNLDLNQLAKRIVDEAIGEEPVTPVPKEKNKAAVELGRLGGRKGGKARAENLTSEQRSEIAKKAINKRWESKQDADEQMTPVLPPHAKKKRIKI
;
A
#
# COMPACT_ATOMS: atom_id res chain seq x y z
N MET A 1 -12.98 3.05 3.84
CA MET A 1 -12.06 3.53 2.79
C MET A 1 -12.86 3.54 1.50
N SER A 2 -13.07 4.70 0.87
CA SER A 2 -13.75 4.72 -0.43
C SER A 2 -12.87 3.95 -1.41
N LYS A 3 -13.37 2.85 -1.99
CA LYS A 3 -12.70 2.02 -3.00
C LYS A 3 -12.50 2.75 -4.35
N ARG A 4 -12.65 4.07 -4.39
CA ARG A 4 -12.61 4.83 -5.64
C ARG A 4 -11.19 5.22 -6.01
N PRO A 5 -10.79 5.03 -7.28
CA PRO A 5 -9.55 5.61 -7.78
C PRO A 5 -9.65 7.14 -7.64
N LYS A 6 -8.64 7.76 -7.04
CA LYS A 6 -8.62 9.21 -6.80
C LYS A 6 -8.32 10.02 -8.07
N ASN A 7 -7.82 9.36 -9.11
CA ASN A 7 -7.30 9.99 -10.31
C ASN A 7 -7.96 9.30 -11.52
N LEU A 8 -9.13 9.78 -11.93
CA LEU A 8 -9.79 9.38 -13.18
C LEU A 8 -9.33 10.33 -14.29
N ASP A 9 -9.14 9.81 -15.50
CA ASP A 9 -8.98 10.69 -16.66
C ASP A 9 -10.30 11.40 -17.02
N LEU A 10 -10.23 12.40 -17.91
CA LEU A 10 -11.39 13.21 -18.27
C LEU A 10 -12.53 12.37 -18.89
N ASN A 11 -12.20 11.39 -19.73
CA ASN A 11 -13.17 10.55 -20.43
C ASN A 11 -13.84 9.58 -19.45
N GLN A 12 -13.05 9.01 -18.53
CA GLN A 12 -13.54 8.17 -17.44
C GLN A 12 -14.45 8.94 -16.50
N LEU A 13 -14.11 10.20 -16.19
CA LEU A 13 -14.96 11.07 -15.38
C LEU A 13 -16.27 11.41 -16.10
N ALA A 14 -16.21 11.74 -17.39
CA ALA A 14 -17.40 12.04 -18.19
C ALA A 14 -18.35 10.84 -18.26
N LYS A 15 -17.84 9.66 -18.58
CA LYS A 15 -18.62 8.42 -18.58
C LYS A 15 -19.30 8.19 -17.23
N ARG A 16 -18.54 8.29 -16.15
CA ARG A 16 -19.03 8.09 -14.79
C ARG A 16 -20.17 9.06 -14.42
N ILE A 17 -20.06 10.33 -14.79
CA ILE A 17 -21.12 11.33 -14.54
C ILE A 17 -22.40 10.92 -15.24
N VAL A 18 -22.30 10.42 -16.48
CA VAL A 18 -23.46 9.91 -17.24
C VAL A 18 -24.04 8.67 -16.56
N ASP A 19 -23.22 7.67 -16.24
CA ASP A 19 -23.63 6.42 -15.60
C ASP A 19 -24.31 6.68 -14.23
N GLU A 20 -23.82 7.66 -13.46
CA GLU A 20 -24.41 8.11 -12.18
C GLU A 20 -25.74 8.86 -12.40
N ALA A 21 -25.86 9.64 -13.47
CA ALA A 21 -27.08 10.39 -13.80
C ALA A 21 -28.22 9.49 -14.32
N ILE A 22 -27.90 8.43 -15.06
CA ILE A 22 -28.88 7.46 -15.59
C ILE A 22 -29.20 6.33 -14.60
N GLY A 23 -28.48 6.26 -13.47
CA GLY A 23 -28.70 5.27 -12.42
C GLY A 23 -28.11 3.89 -12.69
N GLU A 24 -27.21 3.76 -13.67
CA GLU A 24 -26.45 2.53 -13.93
C GLU A 24 -25.38 2.30 -12.85
N GLU A 25 -24.77 3.38 -12.33
CA GLU A 25 -23.91 3.32 -11.15
C GLU A 25 -24.58 3.98 -9.92
N PRO A 26 -24.40 3.39 -8.71
CA PRO A 26 -24.98 3.98 -7.50
C PRO A 26 -24.32 5.33 -7.17
N VAL A 27 -25.17 6.34 -6.94
CA VAL A 27 -24.75 7.64 -6.42
C VAL A 27 -23.95 7.44 -5.16
N THR A 28 -22.82 8.11 -5.20
CA THR A 28 -21.66 7.62 -4.50
C THR A 28 -21.61 8.40 -3.18
N PRO A 29 -21.82 7.77 -2.01
CA PRO A 29 -22.13 8.52 -0.80
C PRO A 29 -20.97 9.46 -0.47
N VAL A 30 -21.33 10.72 -0.19
CA VAL A 30 -20.40 11.75 0.25
C VAL A 30 -19.65 11.19 1.47
N PRO A 31 -18.31 11.26 1.51
CA PRO A 31 -17.58 10.76 2.67
C PRO A 31 -18.14 11.43 3.92
N LYS A 32 -18.66 10.63 4.88
CA LYS A 32 -19.18 11.15 6.14
C LYS A 32 -18.14 12.08 6.76
N GLU A 33 -18.55 13.31 7.08
CA GLU A 33 -17.70 14.24 7.80
C GLU A 33 -17.22 13.57 9.08
N LYS A 34 -15.90 13.48 9.22
CA LYS A 34 -15.30 12.89 10.42
C LYS A 34 -15.48 13.87 11.57
N ASN A 35 -15.87 13.37 12.74
CA ASN A 35 -15.94 14.19 13.95
C ASN A 35 -14.56 14.79 14.25
N LYS A 36 -14.46 16.13 14.20
CA LYS A 36 -13.20 16.87 14.34
C LYS A 36 -12.51 16.56 15.67
N ALA A 37 -13.26 16.47 16.77
CA ALA A 37 -12.74 16.15 18.09
C ALA A 37 -12.10 14.74 18.14
N ALA A 38 -12.71 13.76 17.46
CA ALA A 38 -12.17 12.40 17.40
C ALA A 38 -10.87 12.32 16.58
N VAL A 39 -10.74 13.13 15.52
CA VAL A 39 -9.50 13.22 14.72
C VAL A 39 -8.36 13.80 15.56
N GLU A 40 -8.63 14.86 16.31
CA GLU A 40 -7.64 15.50 17.17
C GLU A 40 -7.18 14.58 18.31
N LEU A 41 -8.12 13.86 18.93
CA LEU A 41 -7.82 12.85 19.95
C LEU A 41 -6.94 11.74 19.36
N GLY A 42 -7.32 11.17 18.22
CA GLY A 42 -6.55 10.13 17.55
C GLY A 42 -5.12 10.56 17.23
N ARG A 43 -4.94 11.82 16.80
CA ARG A 43 -3.61 12.41 16.57
C ARG A 43 -2.81 12.49 17.85
N LEU A 44 -3.40 12.96 18.94
CA LEU A 44 -2.74 13.08 20.25
C LEU A 44 -2.31 11.69 20.76
N GLY A 45 -3.20 10.70 20.69
CA GLY A 45 -2.92 9.32 21.07
C GLY A 45 -1.80 8.70 20.23
N GLY A 46 -1.80 8.92 18.91
CA GLY A 46 -0.74 8.45 18.02
C GLY A 46 0.63 9.05 18.33
N ARG A 47 0.71 10.36 18.64
CA ARG A 47 1.96 11.02 19.05
C ARG A 47 2.53 10.43 20.34
N LYS A 48 1.67 10.18 21.32
CA LYS A 48 2.09 9.58 22.60
C LYS A 48 2.49 8.12 22.44
N GLY A 49 1.66 7.32 21.77
CA GLY A 49 1.89 5.88 21.59
C GLY A 49 3.08 5.58 20.69
N GLY A 50 3.29 6.36 19.63
CA GLY A 50 4.45 6.22 18.74
C GLY A 50 5.77 6.49 19.46
N LYS A 51 5.82 7.56 20.27
CA LYS A 51 7.00 7.88 21.08
C LYS A 51 7.28 6.78 22.12
N ALA A 52 6.26 6.36 22.87
CA ALA A 52 6.41 5.28 23.85
C ALA A 52 6.91 3.97 23.22
N ARG A 53 6.39 3.62 22.03
CA ARG A 53 6.87 2.45 21.28
C ARG A 53 8.33 2.60 20.86
N ALA A 54 8.75 3.78 20.42
CA ALA A 54 10.12 4.02 19.99
C ALA A 54 11.12 3.93 21.14
N GLU A 55 10.76 4.43 22.33
CA GLU A 55 11.57 4.36 23.54
C GLU A 55 11.72 2.94 24.08
N ASN A 56 10.68 2.12 23.97
CA ASN A 56 10.69 0.72 24.42
C ASN A 56 11.50 -0.23 23.53
N LEU A 57 11.89 0.18 22.32
CA LEU A 57 12.59 -0.69 21.37
C LEU A 57 14.11 -0.53 21.46
N THR A 58 14.82 -1.65 21.57
CA THR A 58 16.29 -1.67 21.49
C THR A 58 16.77 -1.43 20.04
N SER A 59 18.06 -1.14 19.86
CA SER A 59 18.68 -1.01 18.52
C SER A 59 18.53 -2.27 17.67
N GLU A 60 18.65 -3.44 18.27
CA GLU A 60 18.48 -4.74 17.61
C GLU A 60 17.04 -4.95 17.16
N GLN A 61 16.07 -4.72 18.06
CA GLN A 61 14.65 -4.86 17.73
C GLN A 61 14.23 -3.90 16.62
N ARG A 62 14.74 -2.66 16.60
CA ARG A 62 14.51 -1.72 15.50
C ARG A 62 15.06 -2.24 14.17
N SER A 63 16.26 -2.81 14.18
CA SER A 63 16.88 -3.41 12.99
C SER A 63 16.09 -4.59 12.45
N GLU A 64 15.60 -5.47 13.33
CA GLU A 64 14.78 -6.62 12.93
C GLU A 64 13.43 -6.21 12.34
N ILE A 65 12.79 -5.18 12.90
CA ILE A 65 11.56 -4.60 12.33
C ILE A 65 11.82 -4.03 10.93
N ALA A 66 12.94 -3.33 10.74
CA ALA A 66 13.31 -2.76 9.44
C ALA A 66 13.52 -3.84 8.37
N LYS A 67 14.27 -4.91 8.69
CA LYS A 67 14.45 -6.06 7.78
C LYS A 67 13.12 -6.70 7.40
N LYS A 68 12.24 -6.94 8.38
CA LYS A 68 10.89 -7.49 8.14
C LYS A 68 10.06 -6.59 7.23
N ALA A 69 10.10 -5.27 7.44
CA ALA A 69 9.37 -4.31 6.62
C ALA A 69 9.87 -4.28 5.16
N ILE A 70 11.19 -4.36 4.96
CA ILE A 70 11.81 -4.44 3.64
C ILE A 70 11.35 -5.71 2.94
N ASN A 71 11.50 -6.88 3.57
CA ASN A 71 11.08 -8.16 2.98
C ASN A 71 9.61 -8.12 2.54
N LYS A 72 8.72 -7.61 3.39
CA LYS A 72 7.29 -7.50 3.06
C LYS A 72 7.02 -6.58 1.86
N ARG A 73 7.79 -5.50 1.71
CA ARG A 73 7.67 -4.58 0.58
C ARG A 73 8.12 -5.20 -0.74
N TRP A 74 9.11 -6.09 -0.71
CA TRP A 74 9.68 -6.69 -1.92
C TRP A 74 9.05 -8.04 -2.29
N GLU A 75 8.44 -8.74 -1.34
CA GLU A 75 7.70 -10.00 -1.55
C GLU A 75 6.61 -9.84 -2.64
N SER A 76 5.80 -8.79 -2.56
CA SER A 76 4.74 -8.51 -3.55
C SER A 76 5.25 -8.15 -4.95
N LYS A 77 6.56 -7.94 -5.13
CA LYS A 77 7.17 -7.66 -6.42
C LYS A 77 7.70 -8.93 -7.09
N GLN A 78 8.03 -9.96 -6.31
CA GLN A 78 8.47 -11.25 -6.84
C GLN A 78 7.30 -12.07 -7.37
N ASP A 79 6.14 -12.04 -6.70
CA ASP A 79 4.92 -12.70 -7.19
C ASP A 79 4.44 -12.14 -8.54
N ALA A 80 4.72 -10.86 -8.82
CA ALA A 80 4.37 -10.20 -10.08
C ALA A 80 5.37 -10.50 -11.21
N ASP A 81 6.65 -10.73 -10.90
CA ASP A 81 7.68 -11.13 -11.87
C ASP A 81 7.59 -12.63 -12.20
N GLU A 82 7.23 -13.48 -11.23
CA GLU A 82 7.17 -14.94 -11.43
C GLU A 82 5.98 -15.37 -12.30
N GLN A 83 4.87 -14.61 -12.28
CA GLN A 83 3.69 -14.83 -13.12
C GLN A 83 3.82 -14.26 -14.55
N MET A 84 4.91 -13.55 -14.88
CA MET A 84 5.14 -12.92 -16.19
C MET A 84 6.39 -13.46 -16.90
N THR A 85 6.71 -14.75 -16.71
CA THR A 85 7.75 -15.42 -17.50
C THR A 85 7.14 -16.42 -18.49
N PRO A 86 6.91 -16.04 -19.77
CA PRO A 86 6.87 -17.04 -20.83
C PRO A 86 8.31 -17.48 -21.13
N VAL A 87 8.68 -18.64 -20.57
CA VAL A 87 9.73 -19.57 -21.02
C VAL A 87 11.10 -18.94 -21.37
N LEU A 88 11.97 -18.75 -20.38
CA LEU A 88 13.42 -18.89 -20.57
C LEU A 88 14.05 -19.52 -19.32
N PRO A 89 14.90 -20.56 -19.46
CA PRO A 89 15.40 -21.32 -18.32
C PRO A 89 16.30 -20.48 -17.40
N PRO A 90 16.33 -20.80 -16.09
CA PRO A 90 17.10 -20.05 -15.12
C PRO A 90 18.58 -20.14 -15.47
N HIS A 91 19.24 -18.99 -15.60
CA HIS A 91 20.66 -18.91 -15.92
C HIS A 91 21.48 -19.83 -15.00
N ALA A 92 22.16 -20.79 -15.63
CA ALA A 92 22.98 -21.78 -14.96
C ALA A 92 24.02 -21.10 -14.04
N LYS A 93 24.14 -21.62 -12.81
CA LYS A 93 25.12 -21.20 -11.81
C LYS A 93 26.52 -21.27 -12.45
N LYS A 94 27.15 -20.12 -12.70
CA LYS A 94 28.54 -20.06 -13.19
C LYS A 94 29.44 -20.70 -12.14
N LYS A 95 29.92 -21.93 -12.40
CA LYS A 95 30.99 -22.54 -11.60
C LYS A 95 32.22 -21.65 -11.74
N ARG A 96 32.66 -21.09 -10.62
CA ARG A 96 33.89 -20.31 -10.50
C ARG A 96 35.06 -21.26 -10.75
N ILE A 97 35.66 -21.19 -11.94
CA ILE A 97 36.91 -21.89 -12.26
C ILE A 97 38.01 -21.22 -11.43
N LYS A 98 38.63 -21.99 -10.53
CA LYS A 98 39.88 -21.60 -9.87
C LYS A 98 41.00 -21.81 -10.89
N ILE A 99 41.70 -20.72 -11.21
CA ILE A 99 43.05 -20.77 -11.79
C ILE A 99 44.02 -20.96 -10.64
#